data_AF-A0A958HQ47-F1
#
_entry.id   AF-A0A958HQ47-F1
#
_cell.length_a   1.000
_cell.length_b   1.000
_cell.length_c   1.000
_cell.angle_alpha   90.00
_cell.angle_beta   90.00
_cell.angle_gamma   90.00
#
_symmetry.space_group_name_H-M   'P 1'
#
loop_
_entity.id
_entity.type
_entity.pdbx_description
1 polymer ?
#
loop_
_entity_poly.entity_id
_entity_poly.type
_entity_poly.pdbx_seq_one_letter_code
_entity_poly.pdbx_strand_id
1 'polypeptide(L)'
;MLAAIILTLSLLLSPVQQQPNPPWYMSTPLPARGEVTFYAYDVMERAYHRRLELAQVPYCDKPACVGYIATLRPGDLGRKVWLVRPGLPAEGPFLVVDYAAARDFDRLNQRGVVAEVDYETARRWGMSGPLYNVTMLSESPMTERMYLPMVPIGRPASTLPAPATQRQ
;
A
#
# COMPACT_ATOMS: atom_id res chain seq x y z
N MET A 1 -36.67 -4.61 45.63
CA MET A 1 -36.28 -3.83 44.44
C MET A 1 -34.82 -4.16 44.12
N LEU A 2 -34.57 -5.25 43.39
CA LEU A 2 -33.23 -5.77 43.09
C LEU A 2 -33.35 -6.67 41.85
N ALA A 3 -33.67 -6.08 40.69
CA ALA A 3 -33.84 -6.84 39.45
C ALA A 3 -33.64 -6.00 38.18
N ALA A 4 -32.82 -4.95 38.21
CA ALA A 4 -32.72 -4.01 37.09
C ALA A 4 -31.29 -3.53 36.78
N ILE A 5 -30.24 -4.29 37.13
CA ILE A 5 -28.84 -3.88 36.89
C ILE A 5 -27.98 -5.04 36.32
N ILE A 6 -28.52 -5.88 35.43
CA ILE A 6 -27.71 -6.92 34.73
C ILE A 6 -28.08 -7.04 33.24
N LEU A 7 -28.62 -5.99 32.59
CA LEU A 7 -29.02 -6.10 31.16
C LEU A 7 -28.38 -5.09 30.20
N THR A 8 -27.33 -4.37 30.59
CA THR A 8 -26.65 -3.41 29.70
C THR A 8 -25.17 -3.68 29.47
N LEU A 9 -24.58 -4.71 30.09
CA LEU A 9 -23.14 -5.00 30.01
C LEU A 9 -22.79 -6.20 29.12
N SER A 10 -23.61 -6.52 28.11
CA SER A 10 -23.42 -7.72 27.26
C SER A 10 -23.14 -7.43 25.79
N LEU A 11 -23.08 -6.17 25.38
CA LEU A 11 -22.89 -5.76 23.97
C LEU A 11 -21.46 -5.30 23.62
N LEU A 12 -20.49 -5.39 24.55
CA LEU A 12 -19.11 -4.91 24.30
C LEU A 12 -18.11 -6.03 23.96
N LEU A 13 -18.56 -7.29 23.87
CA LEU A 13 -17.73 -8.42 23.44
C LEU A 13 -18.26 -9.00 22.14
N SER A 14 -18.36 -8.19 21.09
CA SER A 14 -18.31 -8.77 19.75
C SER A 14 -16.92 -9.40 19.60
N PRO A 15 -16.79 -10.73 19.40
CA PRO A 15 -15.52 -11.25 18.95
C PRO A 15 -15.23 -10.52 17.64
N VAL A 16 -14.11 -9.78 17.59
CA VAL A 16 -13.57 -9.32 16.32
C VAL A 16 -13.46 -10.58 15.47
N GLN A 17 -14.35 -10.74 14.51
CA GLN A 17 -14.27 -11.87 13.59
C GLN A 17 -12.96 -11.66 12.85
N GLN A 18 -11.92 -12.40 13.25
CA GLN A 18 -10.69 -12.49 12.48
C GLN A 18 -11.10 -12.97 11.11
N GLN A 19 -11.07 -12.04 10.15
CA GLN A 19 -11.36 -12.35 8.76
C GLN A 19 -10.37 -13.45 8.37
N PRO A 20 -10.85 -14.63 7.93
CA PRO A 20 -9.97 -15.75 7.66
C PRO A 20 -8.89 -15.30 6.67
N ASN A 21 -7.64 -15.67 6.93
CA ASN A 21 -6.54 -15.41 6.00
C ASN A 21 -6.96 -16.01 4.65
N PRO A 22 -7.08 -15.21 3.56
CA PRO A 22 -7.65 -15.74 2.34
C PRO A 22 -6.76 -16.84 1.77
N PRO A 23 -7.37 -17.82 1.09
CA PRO A 23 -6.64 -18.92 0.49
C PRO A 23 -5.60 -18.39 -0.51
N TRP A 24 -4.57 -19.19 -0.79
CA TRP A 24 -3.45 -18.81 -1.65
C TRP A 24 -3.89 -18.24 -2.99
N TYR A 25 -4.92 -18.80 -3.63
CA TYR A 25 -5.35 -18.41 -4.97
C TYR A 25 -6.06 -17.04 -5.09
N MET A 26 -6.43 -16.40 -3.97
CA MET A 26 -7.11 -15.08 -3.97
C MET A 26 -6.12 -13.92 -3.98
N SER A 27 -6.56 -12.67 -4.03
CA SER A 27 -5.68 -11.51 -3.85
C SER A 27 -5.35 -11.27 -2.38
N THR A 28 -4.20 -10.62 -2.10
CA THR A 28 -3.84 -10.22 -0.74
C THR A 28 -4.72 -9.08 -0.25
N PRO A 29 -5.35 -9.19 0.93
CA PRO A 29 -6.07 -8.08 1.56
C PRO A 29 -5.08 -6.95 1.88
N LEU A 30 -5.39 -5.73 1.45
CA LEU A 30 -4.59 -4.54 1.76
C LEU A 30 -5.38 -3.62 2.70
N PRO A 31 -4.72 -2.89 3.63
CA PRO A 31 -3.27 -2.85 3.82
C PRO A 31 -2.71 -4.14 4.43
N ALA A 32 -1.52 -4.55 3.99
CA ALA A 32 -0.79 -5.69 4.54
C ALA A 32 0.55 -5.22 5.10
N ARG A 33 0.92 -5.65 6.30
CA ARG A 33 2.18 -5.26 6.95
C ARG A 33 3.01 -6.49 7.29
N GLY A 34 4.30 -6.46 6.97
CA GLY A 34 5.18 -7.58 7.27
C GLY A 34 6.61 -7.43 6.77
N GLU A 35 7.22 -8.57 6.49
CA GLU A 35 8.59 -8.71 5.98
C GLU A 35 8.62 -8.49 4.46
N VAL A 36 9.64 -7.78 4.00
CA VAL A 36 10.00 -7.64 2.58
C VAL A 36 11.40 -8.14 2.34
N THR A 37 11.53 -9.10 1.42
CA THR A 37 12.79 -9.66 0.94
C THR A 37 13.09 -9.14 -0.47
N PHE A 38 14.06 -9.71 -1.18
CA PHE A 38 14.41 -9.27 -2.53
C PHE A 38 14.88 -10.42 -3.40
N TYR A 39 14.67 -10.26 -4.70
CA TYR A 39 15.19 -11.16 -5.71
C TYR A 39 16.65 -10.85 -6.06
N ALA A 40 17.37 -11.88 -6.51
CA ALA A 40 18.67 -11.69 -7.13
C ALA A 40 18.55 -10.92 -8.45
N TYR A 41 19.68 -10.36 -8.90
CA TYR A 41 19.78 -9.62 -10.14
C TYR A 41 19.13 -10.33 -11.32
N ASP A 42 18.32 -9.58 -12.08
CA ASP A 42 17.65 -9.97 -13.33
C ASP A 42 16.57 -11.06 -13.20
N VAL A 43 16.31 -11.60 -12.00
CA VAL A 43 15.28 -12.64 -11.85
C VAL A 43 13.88 -12.07 -11.99
N MET A 44 13.60 -10.91 -11.39
CA MET A 44 12.26 -10.31 -11.41
C MET A 44 11.95 -9.65 -12.76
N GLU A 45 12.95 -9.09 -13.41
CA GLU A 45 12.86 -8.50 -14.75
C GLU A 45 12.51 -9.57 -15.79
N ARG A 46 13.15 -10.74 -15.74
CA ARG A 46 12.77 -11.89 -16.58
C ARG A 46 11.34 -12.38 -16.30
N ALA A 47 10.92 -12.39 -15.03
CA ALA A 47 9.54 -12.72 -14.68
C ALA A 47 8.57 -11.71 -15.33
N TYR A 48 8.81 -10.41 -15.15
CA TYR A 48 8.01 -9.35 -15.77
C TYR A 48 7.91 -9.50 -17.29
N HIS A 49 9.04 -9.61 -18.00
CA HIS A 49 9.03 -9.75 -19.46
C HIS A 49 8.25 -11.00 -19.91
N ARG A 50 8.42 -12.11 -19.21
CA ARG A 50 7.65 -13.33 -19.50
C ARG A 50 6.15 -13.14 -19.28
N ARG A 51 5.74 -12.51 -18.17
CA ARG A 51 4.32 -12.22 -17.90
C ARG A 51 3.74 -11.26 -18.92
N LEU A 52 4.52 -10.27 -19.36
CA LEU A 52 4.12 -9.28 -20.36
C LEU A 52 3.90 -9.94 -21.73
N GLU A 53 4.81 -10.80 -22.18
CA GLU A 53 4.66 -11.60 -23.41
C GLU A 53 3.39 -12.45 -23.41
N LEU A 54 3.04 -12.99 -22.24
CA LEU A 54 1.84 -13.80 -22.03
C LEU A 54 0.57 -12.97 -21.77
N ALA A 55 0.65 -11.64 -21.84
CA ALA A 55 -0.44 -10.71 -21.52
C ALA A 55 -1.05 -10.93 -20.12
N GLN A 56 -0.26 -11.40 -19.16
CA GLN A 56 -0.69 -11.64 -17.77
C GLN A 56 -0.57 -10.41 -16.88
N VAL A 57 0.25 -9.43 -17.29
CA VAL A 57 0.41 -8.14 -16.62
C VAL A 57 0.42 -7.02 -17.65
N PRO A 58 0.00 -5.80 -17.28
CA PRO A 58 0.13 -4.64 -18.16
C PRO A 58 1.60 -4.20 -18.27
N TYR A 59 1.91 -3.47 -19.35
CA TYR A 59 3.18 -2.74 -19.47
C TYR A 59 3.30 -1.73 -18.33
N CYS A 60 4.42 -1.75 -17.60
CA CYS A 60 4.68 -0.78 -16.52
C CYS A 60 6.16 -0.52 -16.28
N ASP A 61 6.91 -0.14 -17.32
CA ASP A 61 8.27 0.37 -17.11
C ASP A 61 8.22 1.81 -16.56
N LYS A 62 9.39 2.34 -16.18
CA LYS A 62 9.52 3.74 -15.76
C LYS A 62 9.05 4.70 -16.89
N PRO A 63 8.31 5.77 -16.57
CA PRO A 63 7.97 6.25 -15.23
C PRO A 63 6.67 5.66 -14.64
N ALA A 64 5.98 4.75 -15.33
CA ALA A 64 4.65 4.27 -14.93
C ALA A 64 4.66 3.39 -13.67
N CYS A 65 5.73 2.63 -13.45
CA CYS A 65 6.04 1.97 -12.18
C CYS A 65 7.50 2.23 -11.79
N VAL A 66 7.76 2.31 -10.48
CA VAL A 66 9.10 2.59 -9.93
C VAL A 66 9.96 1.33 -9.82
N GLY A 67 9.32 0.15 -9.83
CA GLY A 67 9.93 -1.17 -9.75
C GLY A 67 8.88 -2.28 -9.80
N TYR A 68 9.34 -3.50 -9.55
CA TYR A 68 8.53 -4.72 -9.58
C TYR A 68 8.55 -5.40 -8.22
N ILE A 69 7.49 -6.16 -7.93
CA ILE A 69 7.44 -7.02 -6.74
C ILE A 69 6.86 -8.40 -7.03
N ALA A 70 7.20 -9.36 -6.19
CA ALA A 70 6.48 -10.60 -6.00
C ALA A 70 5.64 -10.52 -4.72
N THR A 71 4.43 -11.10 -4.72
CA THR A 71 3.61 -11.25 -3.50
C THR A 71 3.43 -12.72 -3.14
N LEU A 72 2.65 -13.04 -2.11
CA LEU A 72 2.39 -14.45 -1.78
C LEU A 72 1.30 -15.09 -2.64
N ARG A 73 0.49 -14.31 -3.34
CA ARG A 73 -0.74 -14.83 -3.95
C ARG A 73 -0.88 -14.48 -5.44
N PRO A 74 -1.24 -15.44 -6.30
CA PRO A 74 -1.46 -15.19 -7.73
C PRO A 74 -2.57 -14.17 -8.03
N GLY A 75 -3.54 -13.99 -7.13
CA GLY A 75 -4.61 -13.00 -7.32
C GLY A 75 -4.13 -11.55 -7.31
N ASP A 76 -2.88 -11.28 -6.93
CA ASP A 76 -2.30 -9.93 -7.00
C ASP A 76 -1.57 -9.65 -8.32
N LEU A 77 -1.40 -10.65 -9.20
CA LEU A 77 -0.66 -10.46 -10.46
C LEU A 77 -1.25 -9.32 -11.29
N GLY A 78 -0.40 -8.38 -11.73
CA GLY A 78 -0.79 -7.20 -12.50
C GLY A 78 -1.32 -6.03 -11.66
N ARG A 79 -1.49 -6.21 -10.35
CA ARG A 79 -1.89 -5.15 -9.42
C ARG A 79 -0.77 -4.13 -9.23
N LYS A 80 -1.14 -2.86 -9.14
CA LYS A 80 -0.24 -1.77 -8.69
C LYS A 80 -0.38 -1.58 -7.19
N VAL A 81 0.74 -1.48 -6.48
CA VAL A 81 0.77 -1.26 -5.03
C VAL A 81 1.82 -0.24 -4.63
N TRP A 82 1.70 0.29 -3.42
CA TRP A 82 2.68 1.19 -2.82
C TRP A 82 3.27 0.54 -1.58
N LEU A 83 4.56 0.73 -1.36
CA LEU A 83 5.28 0.21 -0.20
C LEU A 83 5.70 1.35 0.72
N VAL A 84 5.41 1.20 2.01
CA VAL A 84 5.76 2.15 3.06
C VAL A 84 6.78 1.48 3.99
N ARG A 85 8.03 1.93 3.92
CA ARG A 85 9.05 1.56 4.90
C ARG A 85 8.87 2.36 6.20
N PRO A 86 9.24 1.83 7.38
CA PRO A 86 9.10 2.56 8.64
C PRO A 86 9.74 3.95 8.59
N GLY A 87 8.97 4.99 8.93
CA GLY A 87 9.44 6.38 8.98
C GLY A 87 9.66 7.04 7.60
N LEU A 88 9.32 6.37 6.50
CA LEU A 88 9.49 6.88 5.14
C LEU A 88 8.12 7.06 4.44
N PRO A 89 8.03 7.97 3.46
CA PRO A 89 6.83 8.10 2.65
C PRO A 89 6.58 6.84 1.80
N ALA A 90 5.35 6.68 1.32
CA ALA A 90 5.00 5.63 0.36
C ALA A 90 5.79 5.78 -0.93
N GLU A 91 6.40 4.70 -1.39
CA GLU A 91 7.04 4.57 -2.70
C GLU A 91 6.17 3.72 -3.62
N GLY A 92 6.01 4.11 -4.88
CA GLY A 92 5.22 3.37 -5.85
C GLY A 92 4.73 4.21 -7.03
N PRO A 93 3.91 3.62 -7.92
CA PRO A 93 3.45 2.24 -7.83
C PRO A 93 4.55 1.23 -8.19
N PHE A 94 4.53 0.11 -7.50
CA PHE A 94 5.19 -1.13 -7.91
C PHE A 94 4.18 -2.01 -8.64
N LEU A 95 4.60 -2.69 -9.72
CA LEU A 95 3.78 -3.70 -10.38
C LEU A 95 4.06 -5.08 -9.75
N VAL A 96 3.00 -5.80 -9.39
CA VAL A 96 3.12 -7.21 -8.98
C VAL A 96 3.29 -8.08 -10.23
N VAL A 97 4.46 -8.70 -10.38
CA VAL A 97 4.83 -9.49 -11.58
C VAL A 97 5.09 -10.95 -11.28
N ASP A 98 5.16 -11.33 -10.01
CA ASP A 98 5.30 -12.72 -9.62
C ASP A 98 4.60 -13.02 -8.29
N TYR A 99 4.54 -14.30 -7.94
CA TYR A 99 3.94 -14.75 -6.70
C TYR A 99 4.56 -16.05 -6.18
N ALA A 100 4.43 -16.28 -4.86
CA ALA A 100 4.89 -17.52 -4.24
C ALA A 100 4.19 -18.76 -4.85
N ALA A 101 4.97 -19.81 -5.12
CA ALA A 101 4.41 -21.11 -5.45
C ALA A 101 3.56 -21.64 -4.28
N ALA A 102 2.48 -22.38 -4.59
CA ALA A 102 1.56 -22.89 -3.56
C ALA A 102 2.26 -23.68 -2.44
N ARG A 103 3.30 -24.47 -2.77
CA ARG A 103 4.10 -25.23 -1.81
C ARG A 103 4.93 -24.37 -0.84
N ASP A 104 5.23 -23.13 -1.23
CA ASP A 104 6.03 -22.19 -0.44
C ASP A 104 5.16 -21.22 0.38
N PHE A 105 3.86 -21.17 0.07
CA PHE A 105 2.93 -20.20 0.65
C PHE A 105 2.88 -20.27 2.19
N ASP A 106 2.62 -21.45 2.76
CA ASP A 106 2.44 -21.57 4.22
C ASP A 106 3.69 -21.13 4.97
N ARG A 107 4.88 -21.53 4.50
CA ARG A 107 6.17 -21.15 5.09
C ARG A 107 6.41 -19.64 5.03
N LEU A 108 6.15 -19.01 3.88
CA LEU A 108 6.35 -17.56 3.70
C LEU A 108 5.30 -16.74 4.46
N ASN A 109 4.05 -17.21 4.47
CA ASN A 109 2.96 -16.59 5.21
C ASN A 109 3.18 -16.67 6.73
N GLN A 110 3.68 -17.80 7.25
CA GLN A 110 4.04 -17.95 8.66
C GLN A 110 5.20 -17.02 9.07
N ARG A 111 6.13 -16.73 8.16
CA ARG A 111 7.18 -15.72 8.38
C ARG A 111 6.65 -14.28 8.33
N GLY A 112 5.44 -14.08 7.81
CA GLY A 112 4.87 -12.76 7.61
C GLY A 112 5.46 -12.00 6.43
N VAL A 113 5.97 -12.70 5.41
CA VAL A 113 6.41 -12.07 4.15
C VAL A 113 5.19 -11.48 3.44
N VAL A 114 5.27 -10.19 3.06
CA VAL A 114 4.20 -9.51 2.31
C VAL A 114 4.58 -9.24 0.87
N ALA A 115 5.88 -9.06 0.59
CA ALA A 115 6.38 -8.90 -0.76
C ALA A 115 7.87 -9.26 -0.85
N GLU A 116 8.34 -9.52 -2.06
CA GLU A 116 9.76 -9.49 -2.40
C GLU A 116 9.96 -8.42 -3.47
N VAL A 117 10.96 -7.56 -3.35
CA VAL A 117 11.21 -6.49 -4.33
C VAL A 117 12.25 -6.91 -5.38
N ASP A 118 12.25 -6.21 -6.52
CA ASP A 118 13.31 -6.33 -7.52
C ASP A 118 14.69 -5.89 -6.99
N TYR A 119 15.74 -6.33 -7.66
CA TYR A 119 17.13 -6.07 -7.25
C TYR A 119 17.49 -4.58 -7.25
N GLU A 120 17.01 -3.80 -8.21
CA GLU A 120 17.32 -2.37 -8.29
C GLU A 120 16.61 -1.57 -7.19
N THR A 121 15.42 -2.01 -6.76
CA THR A 121 14.72 -1.52 -5.58
C THR A 121 15.48 -1.91 -4.32
N ALA A 122 15.91 -3.16 -4.18
CA ALA A 122 16.72 -3.59 -3.04
C ALA A 122 18.02 -2.79 -2.90
N ARG A 123 18.72 -2.53 -4.02
CA ARG A 123 19.91 -1.67 -4.07
C ARG A 123 19.61 -0.24 -3.67
N ARG A 124 18.56 0.37 -4.24
CA ARG A 124 18.14 1.73 -3.89
C ARG A 124 17.77 1.87 -2.41
N TRP A 125 17.25 0.80 -1.82
CA TRP A 125 16.90 0.73 -0.41
C TRP A 125 18.08 0.38 0.51
N GLY A 126 19.23 -0.03 -0.04
CA GLY A 126 20.38 -0.46 0.73
C GLY A 126 20.17 -1.79 1.46
N MET A 127 19.34 -2.69 0.91
CA MET A 127 19.03 -3.96 1.55
C MET A 127 20.23 -4.91 1.51
N SER A 128 20.65 -5.38 2.70
CA SER A 128 21.58 -6.51 2.89
C SER A 128 20.87 -7.76 3.44
N GLY A 129 19.56 -7.67 3.64
CA GLY A 129 18.69 -8.70 4.19
C GLY A 129 17.23 -8.23 4.19
N PRO A 130 16.32 -9.00 4.79
CA PRO A 130 14.91 -8.63 4.87
C PRO A 130 14.67 -7.33 5.64
N LEU A 131 13.70 -6.55 5.19
CA LEU A 131 13.16 -5.40 5.92
C LEU A 131 11.86 -5.79 6.61
N TYR A 132 11.67 -5.34 7.85
CA TYR A 132 10.47 -5.64 8.62
C TYR A 132 9.56 -4.42 8.73
N ASN A 133 8.28 -4.66 9.07
CA ASN A 133 7.29 -3.61 9.26
C ASN A 133 7.01 -2.76 8.02
N VAL A 134 7.25 -3.28 6.82
CA VAL A 134 6.87 -2.62 5.58
C VAL A 134 5.36 -2.80 5.37
N THR A 135 4.67 -1.73 5.01
CA THR A 135 3.23 -1.77 4.73
C THR A 135 2.98 -1.65 3.23
N MET A 136 2.25 -2.60 2.66
CA MET A 136 1.77 -2.61 1.29
C MET A 136 0.35 -2.03 1.22
N LEU A 137 0.15 -1.05 0.34
CA LEU A 137 -1.08 -0.29 0.16
C LEU A 137 -1.64 -0.47 -1.25
N SER A 138 -2.97 -0.42 -1.40
CA SER A 138 -3.67 -0.52 -2.69
C SER A 138 -3.65 0.78 -3.50
N GLU A 139 -3.35 1.90 -2.86
CA GLU A 139 -3.37 3.22 -3.46
C GLU A 139 -2.30 4.12 -2.85
N SER A 140 -1.92 5.18 -3.58
CA SER A 140 -1.03 6.20 -3.05
C SER A 140 -1.74 6.95 -1.92
N PRO A 141 -1.15 7.09 -0.73
CA PRO A 141 -1.70 7.94 0.33
C PRO A 141 -1.69 9.43 -0.04
N MET A 142 -1.07 9.82 -1.16
CA MET A 142 -1.17 11.20 -1.66
C MET A 142 -2.53 11.51 -2.32
N THR A 143 -3.30 10.50 -2.71
CA THR A 143 -4.62 10.71 -3.33
C THR A 143 -5.62 11.29 -2.32
N GLU A 144 -5.56 10.92 -1.04
CA GLU A 144 -6.42 11.49 0.01
C GLU A 144 -6.13 12.97 0.31
N ARG A 145 -4.86 13.40 0.23
CA ARG A 145 -4.50 14.80 0.50
C ARG A 145 -4.91 15.78 -0.60
N MET A 146 -5.17 15.29 -1.82
CA MET A 146 -5.61 16.14 -2.94
C MET A 146 -7.13 16.42 -2.91
N TYR A 147 -7.91 15.63 -2.15
CA TYR A 147 -9.37 15.78 -2.04
C TYR A 147 -9.85 16.46 -0.76
N LEU A 148 -8.96 16.90 0.14
CA LEU A 148 -9.37 17.87 1.15
C LEU A 148 -9.54 19.22 0.44
N PRO A 149 -10.76 19.81 0.37
CA PRO A 149 -10.88 21.18 -0.09
C PRO A 149 -9.99 22.00 0.86
N MET A 150 -9.01 22.70 0.29
CA MET A 150 -8.40 23.82 0.99
C MET A 150 -9.56 24.76 1.34
N VAL A 151 -10.06 24.66 2.57
CA VAL A 151 -10.98 25.67 3.11
C VAL A 151 -10.17 26.96 3.08
N PRO A 152 -10.55 27.95 2.25
CA PRO A 152 -9.84 29.21 2.26
C PRO A 152 -10.04 29.79 3.66
N ILE A 153 -8.96 29.91 4.42
CA ILE A 153 -8.98 30.71 5.65
C ILE A 153 -9.30 32.12 5.17
N GLY A 154 -10.53 32.54 5.40
CA GLY A 154 -11.01 33.86 5.01
C GLY A 154 -10.04 34.91 5.52
N ARG A 155 -9.41 35.64 4.60
CA ARG A 155 -8.75 36.89 4.96
C ARG A 155 -9.82 37.82 5.53
N PRO A 156 -9.63 38.42 6.72
CA PRO A 156 -10.54 39.46 7.16
C PRO A 156 -10.54 40.58 6.12
N ALA A 157 -11.73 41.06 5.77
CA ALA A 157 -11.94 42.12 4.81
C ALA A 157 -11.12 43.36 5.23
N SER A 158 -10.11 43.69 4.42
CA SER A 158 -9.41 44.97 4.54
C SER A 158 -10.36 46.07 4.07
N THR A 159 -10.88 46.85 5.01
CA THR A 159 -11.56 48.12 4.76
C THR A 159 -10.66 49.02 3.90
N LEU A 160 -11.04 49.22 2.64
CA LEU A 160 -10.49 50.32 1.83
C LEU A 160 -11.04 51.65 2.36
N PRO A 161 -10.20 52.68 2.57
CA PRO A 161 -10.69 54.03 2.81
C PRO A 161 -11.26 54.66 1.52
N ALA A 162 -12.30 55.47 1.70
CA ALA A 162 -13.03 56.16 0.63
C ALA A 162 -12.12 57.14 -0.16
N PRO A 163 -12.37 57.35 -1.47
CA PRO A 163 -11.61 58.29 -2.27
C PRO A 163 -11.90 59.75 -1.87
N ALA A 164 -10.83 60.52 -1.73
CA ALA A 164 -10.88 61.96 -1.48
C ALA A 164 -11.38 62.73 -2.72
N THR A 165 -12.36 63.58 -2.48
CA THR A 165 -12.94 64.53 -3.43
C THR A 165 -11.91 65.59 -3.85
N GLN A 166 -11.53 65.64 -5.14
CA GLN A 166 -10.89 66.83 -5.70
C GLN A 166 -11.96 67.76 -6.26
N ARG A 167 -12.14 68.92 -5.62
CA ARG A 167 -12.77 70.10 -6.21
C ARG A 167 -11.66 70.98 -6.80
N GLN A 168 -11.84 71.28 -8.09
CA GLN A 168 -11.26 72.36 -8.93
C GLN A 168 -9.78 72.73 -8.74
#